data_AF-A0A494Y0S5-F1
#
_entry.id   AF-A0A494Y0S5-F1
#
_cell.length_a   1.000
_cell.length_b   1.000
_cell.length_c   1.000
_cell.angle_alpha   90.00
_cell.angle_beta   90.00
_cell.angle_gamma   90.00
#
_symmetry.space_group_name_H-M   'P 1'
#
loop_
_entity.id
_entity.type
_entity.pdbx_description
1 polymer ?
#
loop_
_entity_poly.entity_id
_entity_poly.type
_entity_poly.pdbx_seq_one_letter_code
_entity_poly.pdbx_strand_id
1 'polypeptide(L)'
;MQKYTNSVADASGLPVANASVQVNTYPAGALATIYSDNGVTQAANPLTTDTNGQFSFYAADGHYSLSISGDNIQPLTITDILLVDLLPGDLPTSLPSSSGKAWNNGGVISVS
;
A
#
# COMPACT_ATOMS: atom_id res chain seq x y z
N MET A 1 -6.09 -7.40 -3.78
CA MET A 1 -5.34 -6.66 -2.73
C MET A 1 -4.29 -5.81 -3.42
N GLN A 2 -4.04 -4.61 -2.90
CA GLN A 2 -3.07 -3.69 -3.51
C GLN A 2 -1.65 -3.97 -2.98
N LYS A 3 -0.67 -3.99 -3.88
CA LYS A 3 0.75 -4.00 -3.50
C LYS A 3 1.19 -2.58 -3.12
N TYR A 4 1.85 -2.45 -1.97
CA TYR A 4 2.62 -1.26 -1.61
C TYR A 4 4.10 -1.59 -1.70
N THR A 5 4.89 -0.70 -2.31
CA THR A 5 6.34 -0.83 -2.42
C THR A 5 6.97 0.52 -2.15
N ASN A 6 8.01 0.53 -1.32
CA ASN A 6 8.77 1.73 -1.02
C ASN A 6 10.19 1.32 -0.57
N SER A 7 11.04 2.31 -0.35
CA SER A 7 12.37 2.12 0.21
C SER A 7 12.62 3.05 1.39
N VAL A 8 13.57 2.66 2.23
CA VAL A 8 14.07 3.43 3.36
C VAL A 8 15.52 3.79 3.07
N ALA A 9 15.81 5.09 3.15
CA ALA A 9 17.14 5.65 3.02
C ALA A 9 17.44 6.57 4.20
N ASP A 10 18.73 6.75 4.50
CA ASP A 10 19.19 7.68 5.52
C ASP A 10 19.18 9.13 5.04
N ALA A 11 19.56 10.07 5.92
CA ALA A 11 19.62 11.49 5.58
C ALA A 11 20.65 11.84 4.49
N SER A 12 21.58 10.92 4.19
CA SER A 12 22.57 11.06 3.11
C SER A 12 22.10 10.38 1.80
N GLY A 13 20.92 9.77 1.79
CA GLY A 13 20.36 9.05 0.65
C GLY A 13 20.89 7.63 0.47
N LEU A 14 21.59 7.06 1.45
CA LEU A 14 22.05 5.68 1.41
C LEU A 14 20.95 4.72 1.85
N PRO A 15 20.80 3.55 1.22
CA PRO A 15 19.78 2.58 1.59
C PRO A 15 20.00 2.02 3.00
N VAL A 16 18.92 1.86 3.76
CA VAL A 16 18.95 1.33 5.13
C VAL A 16 18.44 -0.10 5.11
N ALA A 17 19.35 -1.06 5.20
CA ALA A 17 19.01 -2.47 5.31
C ALA A 17 18.54 -2.84 6.73
N ASN A 18 17.68 -3.86 6.84
CA ASN A 18 17.14 -4.36 8.10
C ASN A 18 16.34 -3.33 8.92
N ALA A 19 15.89 -2.23 8.31
CA ALA A 19 14.95 -1.32 8.95
C ALA A 19 13.63 -2.04 9.21
N SER A 20 13.10 -1.90 10.42
CA SER A 20 11.78 -2.41 10.80
C SER A 20 10.69 -1.49 10.25
N VAL A 21 9.75 -2.08 9.52
CA VAL A 21 8.56 -1.41 8.98
C VAL A 21 7.33 -2.11 9.57
N GLN A 22 6.70 -1.45 10.53
CA GLN A 22 5.44 -1.92 11.12
C GLN A 22 4.27 -1.29 10.38
N VAL A 23 3.31 -2.11 9.96
CA VAL A 23 2.09 -1.65 9.29
C VAL A 23 0.92 -1.69 10.28
N ASN A 24 0.20 -0.58 10.41
CA ASN A 24 -0.94 -0.45 11.30
C ASN A 24 -2.17 -0.01 10.49
N THR A 25 -3.36 -0.36 10.96
CA THR A 25 -4.61 0.21 10.44
C THR A 25 -4.72 1.67 10.86
N TYR A 26 -5.33 2.49 10.02
CA TYR A 26 -5.56 3.91 10.30
C TYR A 26 -7.06 4.23 10.29
N PRO A 27 -7.59 5.05 11.22
CA PRO A 27 -6.88 5.77 12.29
C PRO A 27 -6.73 4.97 13.60
N ALA A 28 -7.28 3.76 13.69
CA ALA A 28 -7.35 2.99 14.93
C ALA A 28 -5.98 2.56 15.49
N GLY A 29 -4.95 2.44 14.64
CA GLY A 29 -3.57 2.13 15.04
C GLY A 29 -3.30 0.65 15.36
N ALA A 30 -4.25 -0.25 15.13
CA ALA A 30 -4.07 -1.69 15.40
C ALA A 30 -3.08 -2.32 14.41
N LEU A 31 -2.42 -3.42 14.79
CA LEU A 31 -1.52 -4.14 13.88
C LEU A 31 -2.31 -4.66 12.67
N ALA A 32 -1.86 -4.34 11.46
CA ALA A 32 -2.53 -4.75 10.23
C ALA A 32 -2.14 -6.17 9.80
N THR A 33 -3.08 -6.91 9.22
CA THR A 33 -2.77 -8.14 8.48
C THR A 33 -2.29 -7.77 7.08
N ILE A 34 -1.09 -8.21 6.73
CA ILE A 34 -0.45 -7.98 5.42
C ILE A 34 -0.03 -9.32 4.80
N TYR A 35 0.24 -9.32 3.50
CA TYR A 35 0.46 -10.53 2.71
C TYR A 35 1.69 -10.43 1.81
N SER A 36 2.32 -11.56 1.52
CA SER A 36 3.48 -11.66 0.61
C SER A 36 3.09 -11.76 -0.87
N ASP A 37 1.83 -12.11 -1.14
CA ASP A 37 1.26 -12.24 -2.48
C ASP A 37 -0.10 -11.53 -2.58
N ASN A 38 -0.62 -11.42 -3.80
CA ASN A 38 -2.00 -10.96 -4.04
C ASN A 38 -3.01 -12.10 -3.77
N GLY A 39 -2.91 -12.75 -2.62
CA GLY A 39 -3.69 -13.93 -2.27
C GLY A 39 -3.99 -14.00 -0.77
N VAL A 40 -3.58 -15.09 -0.14
CA VAL A 40 -3.91 -15.36 1.28
C VAL A 40 -2.67 -15.66 2.12
N THR A 41 -1.47 -15.60 1.53
CA THR A 41 -0.24 -15.91 2.26
C THR A 41 0.15 -14.72 3.12
N GLN A 42 -0.17 -14.80 4.41
CA GLN A 42 0.16 -13.74 5.36
C GLN A 42 1.69 -13.55 5.46
N ALA A 43 2.11 -12.28 5.49
CA ALA A 43 3.48 -11.88 5.74
C ALA A 43 3.67 -11.45 7.19
N ALA A 44 4.91 -11.50 7.67
CA ALA A 44 5.26 -10.99 8.99
C ALA A 44 5.05 -9.47 9.07
N ASN A 45 4.56 -9.01 10.22
CA ASN A 45 4.41 -7.58 10.54
C ASN A 45 4.87 -7.36 12.00
N PRO A 46 5.99 -6.66 12.25
CA PRO A 46 6.78 -5.86 11.29
C PRO A 46 7.51 -6.68 10.22
N LEU A 47 7.76 -6.04 9.08
CA LEU A 47 8.64 -6.53 8.01
C LEU A 47 9.98 -5.79 8.03
N THR A 48 11.00 -6.33 7.37
CA THR A 48 12.35 -5.74 7.31
C THR A 48 12.73 -5.37 5.90
N THR A 49 13.44 -4.24 5.74
CA THR A 49 13.99 -3.84 4.44
C THR A 49 15.14 -4.73 3.99
N ASP A 50 15.27 -4.91 2.67
CA ASP A 50 16.38 -5.65 2.05
C ASP A 50 17.70 -4.84 2.05
N THR A 51 18.76 -5.38 1.45
CA THR A 51 20.08 -4.71 1.36
C THR A 51 20.05 -3.40 0.56
N ASN A 52 19.02 -3.18 -0.26
CA ASN A 52 18.80 -1.94 -1.02
C ASN A 52 17.82 -1.01 -0.29
N GLY A 53 17.47 -1.31 0.96
CA GLY A 53 16.51 -0.55 1.75
C GLY A 53 15.06 -0.73 1.28
N GLN A 54 14.79 -1.66 0.37
CA GLN A 54 13.45 -1.82 -0.21
C GLN A 54 12.59 -2.72 0.64
N PHE A 55 11.28 -2.48 0.58
CA PHE A 55 10.28 -3.35 1.14
C PHE A 55 9.00 -3.33 0.31
N SER A 56 8.22 -4.40 0.41
CA SER A 56 6.89 -4.44 -0.17
C SER A 56 5.97 -5.40 0.59
N PHE A 57 4.68 -5.13 0.52
CA PHE A 57 3.64 -6.00 1.05
C PHE A 57 2.35 -5.80 0.25
N TYR A 58 1.43 -6.75 0.39
CA TYR A 58 0.05 -6.60 -0.06
C TYR A 58 -0.86 -6.38 1.15
N ALA A 59 -1.91 -5.58 0.97
CA ALA A 59 -2.94 -5.41 1.98
C ALA A 59 -4.33 -5.32 1.32
N ALA A 60 -5.36 -5.65 2.10
CA ALA A 60 -6.74 -5.42 1.71
C ALA A 60 -7.04 -3.92 1.59
N ASP A 61 -8.13 -3.58 0.93
CA ASP A 61 -8.53 -2.19 0.74
C ASP A 61 -8.75 -1.48 2.08
N GLY A 62 -8.17 -0.29 2.24
CA GLY A 62 -8.25 0.47 3.48
C GLY A 62 -7.17 1.53 3.64
N HIS A 63 -7.20 2.19 4.80
CA HIS A 63 -6.23 3.19 5.20
C HIS A 63 -5.25 2.61 6.22
N TYR A 64 -3.97 2.92 6.04
CA TYR A 64 -2.88 2.37 6.83
C TYR A 64 -1.91 3.46 7.29
N SER A 65 -1.16 3.15 8.33
CA SER A 65 0.03 3.89 8.73
C SER A 65 1.23 2.95 8.84
N LEU A 66 2.41 3.47 8.54
CA LEU A 66 3.68 2.76 8.63
C LEU A 66 4.54 3.42 9.70
N SER A 67 4.99 2.65 10.68
CA SER A 67 6.01 3.08 11.64
C SER A 67 7.34 2.44 11.26
N ILE A 68 8.33 3.27 10.93
CA ILE A 68 9.61 2.87 10.39
C ILE A 68 10.71 3.22 11.39
N SER A 69 11.57 2.25 11.68
CA SER A 69 12.75 2.44 12.54
C SER A 69 13.91 1.58 12.05
N GLY A 70 15.14 2.00 12.33
CA GLY A 70 16.33 1.28 11.88
C GLY A 70 17.60 2.04 12.26
N ASP A 71 18.74 1.46 11.91
CA ASP A 71 20.03 2.08 12.16
C ASP A 71 20.22 3.33 11.30
N ASN A 72 20.85 4.36 11.87
CA ASN A 72 21.20 5.62 11.19
C ASN A 72 20.02 6.43 10.64
N ILE A 73 18.79 6.15 11.09
CA ILE A 73 17.60 6.95 10.77
C ILE A 73 16.87 7.41 12.03
N GLN A 74 16.22 8.56 11.93
CA GLN A 74 15.22 8.95 12.92
C GLN A 74 13.94 8.14 12.65
N PRO A 75 13.29 7.56 13.69
CA PRO A 75 12.02 6.90 13.51
C PRO A 75 11.00 7.81 12.83
N LEU A 76 10.27 7.27 11.87
CA LEU A 76 9.29 8.01 11.06
C LEU A 76 7.97 7.26 11.05
N THR A 77 6.88 8.00 11.20
CA THR A 77 5.53 7.49 10.95
C THR A 77 4.95 8.13 9.71
N ILE A 78 4.53 7.32 8.74
CA ILE A 78 3.76 7.73 7.58
C ILE A 78 2.30 7.37 7.86
N THR A 79 1.40 8.34 7.78
CA THR A 79 -0.03 8.14 8.09
C THR A 79 -0.90 8.23 6.86
N ASP A 80 -2.10 7.67 6.96
CA ASP A 80 -3.19 7.84 5.99
C ASP A 80 -2.84 7.40 4.55
N ILE A 81 -2.16 6.26 4.44
CA ILE A 81 -1.90 5.62 3.15
C ILE A 81 -3.15 4.86 2.74
N LEU A 82 -3.81 5.32 1.67
CA LEU A 82 -4.90 4.60 1.03
C LEU A 82 -4.35 3.50 0.12
N LEU A 83 -4.73 2.26 0.38
CA LEU A 83 -4.51 1.11 -0.50
C LEU A 83 -5.86 0.65 -1.03
N VAL A 84 -6.00 0.59 -2.35
CA VAL A 84 -7.22 0.12 -3.02
C VAL A 84 -6.85 -0.65 -4.28
N ASP A 85 -7.45 -1.83 -4.47
CA ASP A 85 -7.33 -2.65 -5.67
C ASP A 85 -8.70 -2.76 -6.34
N LEU A 86 -8.97 -1.86 -7.29
CA LEU A 86 -10.25 -1.80 -8.00
C LEU A 86 -10.38 -2.99 -8.96
N LEU A 87 -11.36 -3.87 -8.73
CA LEU A 87 -11.68 -4.91 -9.68
C LEU A 87 -12.55 -4.35 -10.81
N PRO A 88 -12.49 -4.92 -12.04
CA PRO A 88 -13.33 -4.47 -13.16
C PRO A 88 -14.85 -4.49 -12.87
N GLY A 89 -15.28 -5.30 -11.90
CA GLY A 89 -16.67 -5.37 -11.42
C GLY A 89 -17.08 -4.25 -10.48
N ASP A 90 -16.13 -3.57 -9.84
CA ASP A 90 -16.39 -2.43 -8.95
C ASP A 90 -16.59 -1.12 -9.73
N LEU A 91 -16.23 -1.13 -11.02
CA LEU A 91 -16.30 0.02 -11.90
C LEU A 91 -17.63 0.07 -12.65
N PRO A 92 -18.27 1.25 -12.79
CA PRO A 92 -19.47 1.39 -13.61
C PRO A 92 -19.15 1.09 -15.08
N THR A 93 -20.08 0.43 -15.75
CA THR A 93 -20.03 0.14 -17.20
C THR A 93 -20.57 1.29 -18.04
N SER A 94 -21.25 2.25 -17.42
CA SER A 94 -21.67 3.50 -18.04
C SER A 94 -20.61 4.58 -17.87
N LEU A 95 -20.48 5.44 -18.88
CA LEU A 95 -19.65 6.64 -18.79
C LEU A 95 -20.04 7.47 -17.55
N PRO A 96 -19.07 7.90 -16.73
CA PRO A 96 -19.35 8.71 -15.58
C PRO A 96 -19.82 10.10 -16.01
N SER A 97 -20.87 10.62 -15.36
CA SER A 97 -21.39 11.97 -15.59
C SER A 97 -20.47 13.10 -15.08
N SER A 98 -19.33 12.73 -14.47
CA SER A 98 -18.31 13.65 -13.97
C SER A 98 -16.91 13.19 -14.38
N SER A 99 -16.05 14.15 -14.71
CA SER A 99 -14.67 13.90 -15.13
C SER A 99 -13.83 13.25 -14.00
N GLY A 100 -12.88 12.40 -14.38
CA GLY A 100 -11.90 11.81 -13.45
C GLY A 100 -12.39 10.60 -12.64
N LYS A 101 -13.58 10.07 -12.94
CA LYS A 101 -14.04 8.81 -12.34
C LYS A 101 -13.50 7.62 -13.12
N ALA A 102 -13.03 6.59 -12.41
CA ALA A 102 -12.72 5.31 -13.00
C ALA A 102 -14.02 4.63 -13.49
N TRP A 103 -13.97 4.01 -14.67
CA TRP A 103 -15.07 3.28 -15.29
C TRP A 103 -14.52 2.14 -16.14
N ASN A 104 -15.32 1.12 -16.40
CA ASN A 104 -14.92 -0.04 -17.19
C ASN A 104 -15.40 0.10 -18.65
N ASN A 105 -14.46 0.16 -19.60
CA ASN A 105 -14.75 0.26 -21.04
C ASN A 105 -15.22 -1.06 -21.69
N GLY A 106 -15.47 -2.10 -20.89
CA GLY A 106 -16.01 -3.38 -21.34
C GLY A 106 -17.54 -3.42 -21.49
N GLY A 107 -18.25 -2.32 -21.22
CA GLY A 107 -19.70 -2.19 -21.40
C GLY A 107 -20.09 -1.60 -22.76
N VAL A 108 -21.38 -1.68 -23.11
CA VAL A 108 -21.95 -0.94 -24.24
C VAL A 108 -21.98 0.55 -23.92
N ILE A 109 -21.16 1.35 -24.61
CA ILE A 109 -21.32 2.81 -24.65
C ILE A 109 -22.60 3.10 -25.42
N SER A 110 -23.71 3.28 -24.72
CA SER A 110 -24.94 3.78 -25.32
C SER A 110 -24.94 5.30 -25.16
N VAL A 111 -24.58 5.99 -26.23
CA VAL A 111 -24.87 7.41 -26.41
C VAL A 111 -26.23 7.51 -27.08
N SER A 112 -27.20 8.12 -26.40
CA SER A 112 -28.50 8.50 -26.96
C SER A 112 -28.37 9.68 -27.91
#